data_AF-A0A397VSR8-F1
#
_entry.id   AF-A0A397VSR8-F1
#
_cell.length_a   1.000
_cell.length_b   1.000
_cell.length_c   1.000
_cell.angle_alpha   90.00
_cell.angle_beta   90.00
_cell.angle_gamma   90.00
#
_symmetry.space_group_name_H-M   'P 1'
#
loop_
_entity.id
_entity.type
_entity.pdbx_description
1 polymer ?
#
loop_
_entity_poly.entity_id
_entity_poly.type
_entity_poly.pdbx_seq_one_letter_code
_entity_poly.pdbx_strand_id
1 'polypeptide(L)'
;MTLFNRCRKNFQCYISNLTDPWTNLAVEEWLFRHTDPSIVLLYLWRNAGCVVIGRNQNPWKECNVRLLRNDGIPIIRRKSGGGTVFHDLGNTNYTVITPRQNFTRKHSAELVARAIKKRFEIPAYVNERHDIEIEDLKISIFLLKILFMHII
;
A
#
# COMPACT_ATOMS: atom_id res chain seq x y z
N MET A 1 -14.07 -3.45 -11.89
CA MET A 1 -14.04 -3.88 -10.47
C MET A 1 -14.77 -5.21 -10.42
N THR A 2 -14.03 -6.32 -10.35
CA THR A 2 -14.64 -7.67 -10.39
C THR A 2 -14.73 -8.20 -8.96
N LEU A 3 -15.94 -8.52 -8.50
CA LEU A 3 -16.21 -9.02 -7.15
C LEU A 3 -16.09 -10.55 -7.13
N PHE A 4 -15.23 -11.10 -6.27
CA PHE A 4 -15.17 -12.54 -5.99
C PHE A 4 -15.72 -12.76 -4.57
N ASN A 5 -16.91 -13.36 -4.45
CA ASN A 5 -17.58 -13.61 -3.16
C ASN A 5 -17.66 -15.12 -2.87
N ARG A 6 -16.88 -15.60 -1.91
CA ARG A 6 -17.14 -16.90 -1.27
C ARG A 6 -16.63 -16.93 0.18
N CYS A 7 -17.57 -17.20 1.09
CA CYS A 7 -17.43 -17.78 2.44
C CYS A 7 -17.34 -16.84 3.69
N ARG A 8 -18.47 -16.71 4.41
CA ARG A 8 -18.69 -16.64 5.89
C ARG A 8 -17.73 -15.89 6.84
N LYS A 9 -16.96 -14.91 6.38
CA LYS A 9 -16.41 -13.82 7.20
C LYS A 9 -16.52 -12.51 6.40
N ASN A 10 -16.79 -11.39 7.06
CA ASN A 10 -16.97 -10.08 6.42
C ASN A 10 -15.63 -9.58 5.83
N PHE A 11 -15.19 -10.14 4.70
CA PHE A 11 -14.01 -9.69 3.98
C PHE A 11 -14.33 -9.35 2.53
N GLN A 12 -13.65 -8.33 2.00
CA GLN A 12 -13.79 -7.87 0.61
C GLN A 12 -12.40 -7.75 -0.02
N CYS A 13 -12.31 -8.04 -1.31
CA CYS A 13 -11.08 -7.90 -2.07
C CYS A 13 -11.36 -7.15 -3.37
N TYR A 14 -10.57 -6.12 -3.64
CA TYR A 14 -10.64 -5.30 -4.83
C TYR A 14 -9.29 -5.30 -5.54
N ILE A 15 -9.31 -5.45 -6.86
CA ILE A 15 -8.13 -5.35 -7.72
C ILE A 15 -8.36 -4.21 -8.69
N SER A 16 -7.46 -3.23 -8.68
CA SER A 16 -7.46 -2.15 -9.67
C SER A 16 -6.80 -2.61 -10.95
N ASN A 17 -7.50 -2.44 -12.07
CA ASN A 17 -6.92 -2.56 -13.42
C ASN A 17 -6.35 -1.23 -13.92
N LEU A 18 -6.47 -0.15 -13.13
CA LEU A 18 -5.97 1.16 -13.48
C LEU A 18 -4.52 1.30 -13.00
N THR A 19 -3.71 1.98 -13.79
CA THR A 19 -2.32 2.31 -13.47
C THR A 19 -2.13 3.79 -13.14
N ASP A 20 -3.19 4.58 -13.15
CA ASP A 20 -3.14 5.99 -12.83
C ASP A 20 -2.98 6.22 -11.31
N PRO A 21 -1.88 6.84 -10.86
CA PRO A 21 -1.59 6.96 -9.44
C PRO A 21 -2.56 7.87 -8.68
N TRP A 22 -3.08 8.93 -9.30
CA TRP A 22 -4.08 9.81 -8.67
C TRP A 22 -5.39 9.06 -8.44
N THR A 23 -5.86 8.35 -9.46
CA THR A 23 -7.10 7.58 -9.40
C THR A 23 -7.00 6.46 -8.38
N ASN A 24 -5.90 5.71 -8.36
CA ASN A 24 -5.73 4.63 -7.40
C ASN A 24 -5.68 5.13 -5.95
N LEU A 25 -5.02 6.27 -5.69
CA LEU A 25 -5.01 6.90 -4.36
C LEU A 25 -6.40 7.46 -3.97
N ALA A 26 -7.15 7.97 -4.94
CA ALA A 26 -8.52 8.44 -4.73
C ALA A 26 -9.45 7.27 -4.38
N VAL A 27 -9.34 6.14 -5.10
CA VAL A 27 -10.07 4.90 -4.80
C VAL A 27 -9.69 4.36 -3.44
N GLU A 28 -8.40 4.34 -3.10
CA GLU A 28 -7.93 3.93 -1.77
C GLU A 28 -8.58 4.79 -0.67
N GLU A 29 -8.60 6.11 -0.83
CA GLU A 29 -9.25 7.01 0.12
C GLU A 29 -10.77 6.82 0.18
N TRP A 30 -11.41 6.60 -0.97
CA TRP A 30 -12.84 6.36 -1.04
C TRP A 30 -13.22 5.06 -0.31
N LEU A 31 -12.51 3.95 -0.59
CA LEU A 31 -12.71 2.67 0.09
C LEU A 31 -12.51 2.82 1.60
N PHE A 32 -11.48 3.54 2.02
CA PHE A 32 -11.24 3.80 3.45
C PHE A 32 -12.40 4.53 4.14
N ARG A 33 -13.03 5.51 3.46
CA ARG A 33 -14.10 6.33 4.04
C ARG A 33 -15.49 5.69 3.99
N HIS A 34 -15.74 4.80 3.02
CA HIS A 34 -17.08 4.29 2.73
C HIS A 34 -17.26 2.79 2.99
N THR A 35 -16.17 2.07 3.31
CA THR A 35 -16.29 0.65 3.71
C THR A 35 -16.83 0.56 5.13
N ASP A 36 -17.76 -0.37 5.34
CA ASP A 36 -18.28 -0.69 6.67
C ASP A 36 -17.12 -1.03 7.63
N PRO A 37 -17.01 -0.40 8.81
CA PRO A 37 -15.91 -0.60 9.75
C PRO A 37 -15.75 -2.03 10.27
N SER A 38 -16.78 -2.89 10.13
CA SER A 38 -16.74 -4.30 10.51
C SER A 38 -16.10 -5.20 9.44
N ILE A 39 -15.90 -4.68 8.22
CA ILE A 39 -15.36 -5.42 7.08
C ILE A 39 -13.84 -5.32 7.05
N VAL A 40 -13.18 -6.45 6.77
CA VAL A 40 -11.76 -6.48 6.42
C VAL A 40 -11.63 -6.40 4.90
N LEU A 41 -11.01 -5.34 4.39
CA LEU A 41 -10.87 -5.10 2.97
C LEU A 41 -9.40 -5.17 2.54
N LEU A 42 -9.14 -5.89 1.45
CA LEU A 42 -7.87 -5.88 0.72
C LEU A 42 -8.06 -5.16 -0.62
N TYR A 43 -7.19 -4.20 -0.92
CA TYR A 43 -7.13 -3.52 -2.20
C TYR A 43 -5.75 -3.70 -2.83
N LEU A 44 -5.69 -4.31 -4.01
CA LEU A 44 -4.46 -4.54 -4.77
C LEU A 44 -4.43 -3.62 -5.99
N TRP A 45 -3.30 -2.95 -6.22
CA TRP A 45 -3.19 -1.93 -7.26
C TRP A 45 -1.73 -1.68 -7.66
N ARG A 46 -1.53 -1.10 -8.84
CA ARG A 46 -0.21 -0.72 -9.37
C ARG A 46 -0.28 0.67 -9.98
N ASN A 47 0.84 1.37 -10.01
CA ASN A 47 0.92 2.68 -10.64
C ASN A 47 1.91 2.65 -11.80
N ALA A 48 1.66 3.44 -12.83
CA ALA A 48 2.70 3.87 -13.75
C ALA A 48 3.77 4.69 -13.01
N GLY A 49 4.91 4.93 -13.67
CA GLY A 49 6.07 5.62 -13.11
C GLY A 49 5.69 6.88 -12.33
N CYS A 50 5.86 6.88 -11.01
CA CYS A 50 5.55 8.02 -10.15
C CYS A 50 6.33 7.98 -8.83
N VAL A 51 6.54 9.15 -8.23
CA VAL A 51 7.07 9.28 -6.86
C VAL A 51 5.94 9.58 -5.90
N VAL A 52 5.76 8.74 -4.89
CA VAL A 52 4.73 8.92 -3.86
C VAL A 52 5.37 9.39 -2.55
N ILE A 53 5.13 10.65 -2.18
CA ILE A 53 5.63 11.25 -0.94
C ILE A 53 4.63 11.07 0.20
N GLY A 54 5.15 10.90 1.42
CA GLY A 54 4.34 10.85 2.63
C GLY A 54 3.65 12.19 2.94
N ARG A 55 2.55 12.13 3.69
CA ARG A 55 1.70 13.28 4.02
C ARG A 55 2.48 14.52 4.45
N ASN A 56 3.47 14.34 5.33
CA ASN A 56 4.21 15.44 5.96
C ASN A 56 5.64 15.59 5.41
N GLN A 57 5.93 15.03 4.23
CA GLN A 57 7.26 15.06 3.62
C GLN A 57 7.46 16.30 2.74
N ASN A 58 8.69 16.82 2.69
CA ASN A 58 9.07 17.92 1.81
C ASN A 58 9.60 17.36 0.48
N PRO A 59 8.90 17.54 -0.66
CA PRO A 59 9.32 16.93 -1.93
C PRO A 59 10.72 17.36 -2.38
N TRP A 60 11.13 18.60 -2.11
CA TRP A 60 12.46 19.10 -2.49
C TRP A 60 13.60 18.48 -1.67
N LYS A 61 13.30 17.94 -0.48
CA LYS A 61 14.28 17.23 0.36
C LYS A 61 14.36 15.75 0.02
N GLU A 62 13.23 15.16 -0.38
CA GLU A 62 13.10 13.72 -0.53
C GLU A 62 13.43 13.20 -1.93
N CYS A 63 13.34 14.03 -2.96
CA CYS A 63 13.56 13.59 -4.34
C CYS A 63 14.11 14.71 -5.24
N ASN A 64 14.73 14.31 -6.35
CA ASN A 64 15.21 15.26 -7.35
C ASN A 64 14.05 15.77 -8.21
N VAL A 65 13.34 16.78 -7.72
CA VAL A 65 12.16 17.37 -8.37
C VAL A 65 12.44 17.83 -9.80
N ARG A 66 13.65 18.34 -10.08
CA ARG A 66 14.03 18.82 -11.42
C ARG A 66 14.15 17.64 -12.40
N LEU A 67 14.85 16.59 -12.01
CA LEU A 67 15.00 15.37 -12.81
C LEU A 67 13.63 14.74 -13.09
N LEU A 68 12.82 14.55 -12.05
CA LEU A 68 11.49 13.95 -12.18
C LEU A 68 10.58 14.76 -13.10
N ARG A 69 10.65 16.09 -13.04
CA ARG A 69 9.90 16.96 -13.95
C ARG A 69 10.37 16.81 -15.41
N ASN A 70 11.68 16.73 -15.63
CA ASN A 70 12.25 16.54 -16.97
C ASN A 70 11.87 15.18 -17.56
N ASP A 71 11.81 14.15 -16.72
CA ASP A 71 11.47 12.77 -17.11
C ASP A 71 9.95 12.53 -17.20
N GLY A 72 9.13 13.55 -16.91
CA GLY A 72 7.67 13.43 -16.92
C GLY A 72 7.10 12.55 -15.80
N ILE A 73 7.87 12.31 -14.73
CA ILE A 73 7.49 11.45 -13.61
C ILE A 73 6.77 12.31 -12.54
N PRO A 74 5.47 12.08 -12.30
CA PRO A 74 4.72 12.87 -11.34
C PRO A 74 5.12 12.59 -9.89
N ILE A 75 5.06 13.64 -9.06
CA ILE A 75 5.22 13.56 -7.61
C ILE A 75 3.85 13.73 -6.96
N ILE A 76 3.44 12.75 -6.16
CA ILE A 76 2.08 12.66 -5.63
C ILE A 76 2.13 12.45 -4.11
N ARG A 77 1.33 13.23 -3.38
CA ARG A 77 1.27 13.16 -1.93
C ARG A 77 0.15 12.22 -1.48
N ARG A 78 0.51 11.13 -0.80
CA ARG A 78 -0.50 10.25 -0.17
C ARG A 78 -0.99 10.82 1.16
N LYS A 79 -2.16 10.37 1.61
CA LYS A 79 -2.74 10.80 2.89
C LYS A 79 -2.03 10.20 4.11
N SER A 80 -1.39 9.04 3.96
CA SER A 80 -0.59 8.40 5.03
C SER A 80 0.76 9.07 5.26
N GLY A 81 1.26 8.94 6.49
CA GLY A 81 2.65 9.27 6.82
C GLY A 81 3.66 8.28 6.24
N GLY A 82 4.90 8.34 6.71
CA GLY A 82 6.04 7.54 6.23
C GLY A 82 6.90 8.28 5.21
N GLY A 83 7.90 7.58 4.65
CA GLY A 83 8.88 8.15 3.73
C GLY A 83 8.40 8.30 2.29
N THR A 84 9.34 8.57 1.40
CA THR A 84 9.11 8.70 -0.05
C THR A 84 9.51 7.42 -0.77
N VAL A 85 8.75 7.08 -1.81
CA VAL A 85 8.92 5.85 -2.58
C VAL A 85 8.72 6.10 -4.07
N PHE A 86 9.34 5.27 -4.89
CA PHE A 86 9.12 5.25 -6.33
C PHE A 86 8.23 4.05 -6.69
N HIS A 87 7.25 4.27 -7.56
CA HIS A 87 6.41 3.23 -8.12
C HIS A 87 6.63 3.13 -9.62
N ASP A 88 6.57 1.90 -10.11
CA ASP A 88 6.40 1.54 -11.51
C ASP A 88 5.45 0.33 -11.61
N LEU A 89 5.33 -0.25 -12.81
CA LEU A 89 4.48 -1.42 -13.05
C LEU A 89 5.07 -2.73 -12.49
N GLY A 90 6.36 -2.74 -12.12
CA GLY A 90 7.00 -3.83 -11.39
C GLY A 90 6.66 -3.80 -9.90
N ASN A 91 6.33 -2.63 -9.35
CA ASN A 91 5.89 -2.48 -7.97
C ASN A 91 4.38 -2.80 -7.81
N THR A 92 4.07 -3.72 -6.89
CA THR A 92 2.69 -4.07 -6.51
C THR A 92 2.33 -3.49 -5.16
N ASN A 93 1.32 -2.62 -5.14
CA ASN A 93 0.82 -2.00 -3.91
C ASN A 93 -0.36 -2.80 -3.36
N TYR A 94 -0.45 -2.85 -2.03
CA TYR A 94 -1.58 -3.40 -1.33
C TYR A 94 -2.01 -2.47 -0.19
N THR A 95 -3.32 -2.35 0.00
CA THR A 95 -3.92 -1.63 1.12
C THR A 95 -4.81 -2.60 1.89
N VAL A 96 -4.58 -2.73 3.18
CA VAL A 96 -5.43 -3.50 4.10
C VAL A 96 -6.18 -2.55 5.00
N ILE A 97 -7.51 -2.61 4.95
CA ILE A 97 -8.42 -1.87 5.82
C ILE A 97 -9.07 -2.90 6.76
N THR A 98 -9.02 -2.65 8.06
CA THR A 98 -9.50 -3.59 9.08
C THR A 98 -10.08 -2.81 10.26
N PRO A 99 -11.06 -3.37 11.01
CA PRO A 99 -11.53 -2.78 12.25
C PRO A 99 -10.38 -2.43 13.18
N ARG A 100 -10.49 -1.30 13.89
CA ARG A 100 -9.42 -0.78 14.78
C ARG A 100 -8.99 -1.79 15.83
N GLN A 101 -9.93 -2.57 16.37
CA GLN A 101 -9.66 -3.58 17.41
C GLN A 101 -8.78 -4.72 16.88
N ASN A 102 -8.85 -5.01 15.58
CA ASN A 102 -8.11 -6.09 14.91
C ASN A 102 -6.81 -5.60 14.25
N PHE A 103 -6.53 -4.30 14.33
CA PHE A 103 -5.42 -3.69 13.63
C PHE A 103 -4.09 -3.96 14.34
N THR A 104 -3.18 -4.65 13.63
CA THR A 104 -1.75 -4.61 13.94
C THR A 104 -0.96 -4.39 12.65
N ARG A 105 0.14 -3.63 12.74
CA ARG A 105 1.06 -3.41 11.60
C ARG A 105 1.62 -4.73 11.07
N LYS A 106 2.02 -5.59 12.01
CA LYS A 106 2.68 -6.86 11.74
C LYS A 106 1.79 -7.82 10.94
N HIS A 107 0.50 -7.91 11.26
CA HIS A 107 -0.39 -8.86 10.58
C HIS A 107 -0.50 -8.64 9.06
N SER A 108 -0.49 -7.39 8.59
CA SER A 108 -0.59 -7.10 7.14
C SER A 108 0.68 -7.51 6.40
N ALA A 109 1.85 -7.20 6.95
CA ALA A 109 3.13 -7.62 6.39
C ALA A 109 3.27 -9.15 6.41
N GLU A 110 2.87 -9.80 7.51
CA GLU A 110 2.91 -11.26 7.65
C GLU A 110 1.97 -11.95 6.66
N LEU A 111 0.80 -11.37 6.39
CA LEU A 111 -0.13 -11.88 5.39
C LEU A 111 0.56 -11.99 4.02
N VAL A 112 1.24 -10.93 3.60
CA VAL A 112 1.95 -10.88 2.32
C VAL A 112 3.17 -11.80 2.33
N ALA A 113 3.99 -11.78 3.39
CA ALA A 113 5.16 -12.66 3.51
C ALA A 113 4.76 -14.15 3.44
N ARG A 114 3.69 -14.55 4.15
CA ARG A 114 3.14 -15.91 4.07
C ARG A 114 2.63 -16.26 2.68
N ALA A 115 1.97 -15.32 2.00
CA ALA A 115 1.49 -15.53 0.63
C ALA A 115 2.66 -15.74 -0.34
N ILE A 116 3.71 -14.93 -0.25
CA ILE A 116 4.94 -15.07 -1.05
C ILE A 116 5.57 -16.43 -0.80
N LYS A 117 5.82 -16.77 0.46
CA LYS A 117 6.43 -18.04 0.86
C LYS A 117 5.64 -19.26 0.37
N LYS A 118 4.32 -19.23 0.54
CA LYS A 118 3.47 -20.36 0.14
C LYS A 118 3.32 -20.50 -1.37
N ARG A 119 3.29 -19.39 -2.12
CA ARG A 119 2.99 -19.42 -3.56
C ARG A 119 4.23 -19.63 -4.43
N PHE A 120 5.37 -19.11 -3.99
CA PHE A 120 6.60 -19.05 -4.78
C PHE A 120 7.77 -19.78 -4.11
N GLU A 121 7.57 -20.35 -2.92
CA GLU A 121 8.62 -21.05 -2.15
C GLU A 121 9.81 -20.14 -1.77
N ILE A 122 9.61 -18.81 -1.81
CA ILE A 122 10.61 -17.81 -1.45
C ILE A 122 10.57 -17.56 0.06
N PRO A 123 11.70 -17.58 0.80
CA PRO A 123 11.73 -17.47 2.25
C PRO A 123 11.51 -16.03 2.76
N ALA A 124 10.38 -15.41 2.40
CA ALA A 124 10.00 -14.08 2.86
C ALA A 124 9.63 -14.07 4.35
N TYR A 125 10.16 -13.12 5.12
CA TYR A 125 9.83 -12.89 6.53
C TYR A 125 9.63 -11.41 6.83
N VAL A 126 9.07 -11.11 8.00
CA VAL A 126 8.82 -9.74 8.46
C VAL A 126 9.81 -9.39 9.57
N ASN A 127 10.53 -8.28 9.41
CA ASN A 127 11.49 -7.81 10.41
C ASN A 127 10.81 -7.01 11.54
N GLU A 128 11.59 -6.57 12.54
CA GLU A 128 11.11 -5.76 13.68
C GLU A 128 10.56 -4.38 13.27
N ARG A 129 10.94 -3.88 12.10
CA ARG A 129 10.43 -2.63 11.53
C ARG A 129 9.13 -2.82 10.74
N HIS A 130 8.63 -4.05 10.63
CA HIS A 130 7.48 -4.46 9.82
C HIS A 130 7.71 -4.38 8.30
N ASP A 131 8.97 -4.41 7.86
CA ASP A 131 9.33 -4.58 6.45
C ASP A 131 9.35 -6.06 6.08
N ILE A 132 9.13 -6.37 4.79
CA ILE A 132 9.26 -7.75 4.27
C ILE A 132 10.64 -7.89 3.62
N GLU A 133 11.38 -8.90 4.06
CA GLU A 133 12.75 -9.21 3.64
C GLU A 133 12.83 -10.63 3.06
N ILE A 134 13.74 -10.81 2.10
CA ILE A 134 14.14 -12.11 1.53
C ILE A 134 15.67 -12.06 1.45
N GLU A 135 16.36 -13.04 2.05
CA GLU A 135 17.84 -13.11 2.01
C GLU A 135 18.52 -11.80 2.40
N ASP A 136 18.04 -11.14 3.48
CA ASP A 136 18.49 -9.82 3.96
C ASP A 136 18.32 -8.64 2.97
N LEU A 137 17.70 -8.88 1.80
CA LEU A 137 17.31 -7.84 0.85
C LEU A 137 15.88 -7.37 1.12
N LYS A 138 15.72 -6.05 1.19
CA LYS A 138 14.42 -5.40 1.34
C LYS A 138 13.66 -5.40 0.02
N ILE A 139 12.58 -6.15 -0.07
CA ILE A 139 11.73 -6.22 -1.28
C ILE A 139 10.45 -5.40 -1.14
N SER A 140 9.98 -5.19 0.10
CA SER A 140 8.83 -4.34 0.35
C SER A 140 9.23 -3.15 1.22
N ILE A 141 9.16 -1.95 0.66
CA ILE A 141 8.97 -0.74 1.48
C ILE A 141 7.46 -0.66 1.75
N PHE A 142 7.08 -0.88 3.00
CA PHE A 142 5.69 -0.84 3.43
C PHE A 142 5.09 0.54 3.13
N LEU A 143 4.17 0.60 2.17
CA LEU A 143 3.24 1.73 2.01
C LEU A 143 1.86 1.32 2.47
N LEU A 144 1.78 0.77 3.68
CA LEU A 144 0.51 0.70 4.35
C LEU A 144 0.13 2.10 4.78
N LYS A 145 -1.04 2.55 4.35
CA LYS A 145 -1.73 3.64 5.01
C LYS A 145 -2.21 3.19 6.38
N ILE A 146 -1.36 3.43 7.37
CA ILE A 146 -1.82 3.73 8.73
C ILE A 146 -2.15 5.21 8.72
N LEU A 147 -3.40 5.52 8.41
CA LEU A 147 -3.90 6.84 8.75
C LEU A 147 -4.22 6.83 10.24
N PHE A 148 -3.23 7.17 11.08
CA PHE A 148 -3.56 7.92 12.29
C PHE A 148 -4.07 9.28 11.83
N MET A 149 -5.38 9.38 11.62
CA MET A 149 -6.09 10.64 11.69
C MET A 149 -7.58 10.37 11.85
N HIS A 150 -8.00 10.27 13.11
CA HIS A 150 -9.02 11.11 13.77
C HIS A 150 -9.18 10.50 15.17
N ILE A 151 -8.31 10.93 16.08
CA ILE A 151 -8.76 11.26 17.43
C ILE A 151 -9.31 12.66 17.25
N ILE A 152 -10.64 12.79 17.29
CA ILE A 152 -11.21 13.67 18.30
C ILE A 152 -11.11 12.87 19.61
#